data_AF-A0A6P9AXC3-F1
#
_entry.id   AF-A0A6P9AXC3-F1
#
_cell.length_a   1.000
_cell.length_b   1.000
_cell.length_c   1.000
_cell.angle_alpha   90.00
_cell.angle_beta   90.00
_cell.angle_gamma   90.00
#
_symmetry.space_group_name_H-M   'P 1'
#
loop_
_entity.id
_entity.type
_entity.pdbx_description
1 polymer ?
#
loop_
_entity_poly.entity_id
_entity_poly.type
_entity_poly.pdbx_seq_one_letter_code
_entity_poly.pdbx_strand_id
1 'polypeptide(L)'
;MMFRNAEYNIAYISAYRTSVLEIPYFDNELSMIILLPKKIEDSSTGLEKLEREITYEKLMDWINPERMALREIELSFPKFKLEEKYDLKPVLRSMGMTDAFD
;
A
#
# COMPACT_ATOMS: atom_id res chain seq x y z
N MET A 1 18.09 4.77 6.73
CA MET A 1 16.91 5.43 6.12
C MET A 1 17.37 6.13 4.87
N MET A 2 16.67 5.93 3.75
CA MET A 2 16.83 6.78 2.57
C MET A 2 16.04 8.08 2.82
N PHE A 3 16.58 9.21 2.36
CA PHE A 3 15.94 10.50 2.52
C PHE A 3 16.00 11.26 1.20
N ARG A 4 14.90 11.88 0.80
CA ARG A 4 14.82 12.71 -0.39
C ARG A 4 13.74 13.78 -0.20
N ASN A 5 14.07 15.03 -0.52
CA ASN A 5 13.07 16.07 -0.73
C ASN A 5 12.82 16.20 -2.23
N ALA A 6 11.57 15.97 -2.66
CA ALA A 6 11.14 16.10 -4.04
C ALA A 6 9.61 16.18 -4.12
N GLU A 7 9.09 16.49 -5.30
CA GLU A 7 7.66 16.46 -5.58
C GLU A 7 7.18 15.03 -5.85
N TYR A 8 6.10 14.63 -5.17
CA TYR A 8 5.44 13.35 -5.34
C TYR A 8 3.91 13.51 -5.35
N ASN A 9 3.22 12.60 -6.04
CA ASN A 9 1.78 12.50 -5.98
C ASN A 9 1.37 11.92 -4.62
N ILE A 10 0.55 12.67 -3.88
CA ILE A 10 0.09 12.27 -2.54
C ILE A 10 -1.39 12.60 -2.35
N ALA A 11 -2.11 11.68 -1.72
CA ALA A 11 -3.47 11.85 -1.25
C ALA A 11 -3.57 11.54 0.24
N TYR A 12 -4.65 12.00 0.88
CA TYR A 12 -4.94 11.71 2.28
C TYR A 12 -6.35 11.21 2.44
N ILE A 13 -6.50 9.99 2.97
CA ILE A 13 -7.79 9.36 3.22
C ILE A 13 -8.21 9.68 4.65
N SER A 14 -9.08 10.68 4.80
CA SER A 14 -9.53 11.19 6.11
C SER A 14 -10.20 10.11 6.98
N ALA A 15 -10.99 9.21 6.38
CA ALA A 15 -11.71 8.14 7.08
C ALA A 15 -10.77 7.15 7.81
N TYR A 16 -9.56 6.95 7.28
CA TYR A 16 -8.56 6.01 7.80
C TYR A 16 -7.33 6.70 8.41
N ARG A 17 -7.26 8.04 8.31
CA ARG A 17 -6.09 8.83 8.71
C ARG A 17 -4.80 8.35 8.04
N THR A 18 -4.90 8.00 6.76
CA THR A 18 -3.83 7.35 5.99
C THR A 18 -3.41 8.25 4.84
N SER A 19 -2.11 8.45 4.70
CA SER A 19 -1.51 9.08 3.52
C SER A 19 -1.27 8.02 2.45
N VAL A 20 -1.61 8.33 1.20
CA VAL A 20 -1.32 7.50 0.03
C VAL A 20 -0.28 8.23 -0.79
N LEU A 21 0.91 7.63 -0.93
CA LEU A 21 2.03 8.19 -1.66
C LEU A 21 2.34 7.34 -2.89
N GLU A 22 2.53 7.98 -4.03
CA GLU A 22 3.04 7.34 -5.25
C GLU A 22 4.52 7.69 -5.47
N ILE A 23 5.34 6.67 -5.64
CA ILE A 23 6.76 6.80 -6.01
C ILE A 23 6.96 6.17 -7.39
N PRO A 24 7.10 6.98 -8.45
CA PRO A 24 7.36 6.46 -9.78
C PRO A 24 8.78 5.89 -9.90
N TYR A 25 8.90 4.82 -10.68
CA TYR A 25 10.17 4.24 -11.14
C TYR A 25 10.61 4.88 -12.48
N PHE A 26 11.58 4.24 -13.14
CA PHE A 26 12.09 4.71 -14.43
C PHE A 26 10.95 4.86 -15.46
N ASP A 27 10.93 6.02 -16.12
CA ASP A 27 9.98 6.41 -17.18
C ASP A 27 8.49 6.31 -16.80
N ASN A 28 8.15 6.32 -15.52
CA ASN A 28 6.78 6.17 -15.00
C ASN A 28 6.05 4.90 -15.50
N GLU A 29 6.78 3.88 -15.97
CA GLU A 29 6.17 2.61 -16.38
C GLU A 29 5.62 1.81 -15.19
N LEU A 30 6.23 2.01 -14.01
CA LEU A 30 5.86 1.38 -12.76
C LEU A 30 5.88 2.42 -11.65
N SER A 31 4.94 2.30 -10.71
CA SER A 31 4.89 3.11 -9.49
C SER A 31 4.75 2.22 -8.27
N MET A 32 5.46 2.55 -7.20
CA MET A 32 5.18 2.00 -5.87
C MET A 32 4.13 2.88 -5.18
N ILE A 33 3.04 2.26 -4.73
CA ILE A 33 2.03 2.93 -3.91
C ILE A 33 2.24 2.55 -2.44
N ILE A 34 2.32 3.56 -1.58
CA ILE A 34 2.53 3.40 -0.14
C ILE A 34 1.30 3.95 0.58
N LEU A 35 0.64 3.09 1.37
CA LEU A 35 -0.42 3.49 2.29
C LEU A 35 0.17 3.56 3.69
N LEU A 36 0.28 4.76 4.24
CA LEU A 36 0.89 5.00 5.55
C LEU A 36 -0.11 5.65 6.51
N PRO A 37 -0.60 4.93 7.53
CA PRO A 37 -1.36 5.53 8.63
C PRO A 37 -0.54 6.60 9.34
N LYS A 38 -1.19 7.71 9.71
CA LYS A 38 -0.54 8.84 10.40
C LYS A 38 0.05 8.45 11.76
N LYS A 39 -0.55 7.46 12.42
CA LYS A 39 -0.15 6.93 13.72
C LYS A 39 -0.50 5.45 13.80
N ILE A 40 0.24 4.72 14.64
CA ILE A 40 -0.14 3.39 15.10
C ILE A 40 -1.19 3.61 16.19
N GLU A 41 -2.46 3.33 15.88
CA GLU A 41 -3.61 3.52 16.79
C GLU A 41 -4.15 2.20 17.36
N ASP A 42 -3.57 1.06 16.98
CA ASP A 42 -3.90 -0.27 17.48
C ASP A 42 -2.73 -0.89 18.28
N SER A 43 -2.94 -2.08 18.84
CA SER A 43 -1.94 -2.80 19.64
C SER A 43 -0.98 -3.66 18.81
N SER A 44 -1.06 -3.60 17.48
CA SER A 44 -0.24 -4.41 16.58
C SER A 44 0.58 -3.54 15.62
N THR A 45 0.19 -3.46 14.35
CA THR A 45 0.97 -2.85 13.26
C THR A 45 0.52 -1.43 12.92
N GLY A 46 -0.64 -0.99 13.40
CA GLY A 46 -1.31 0.25 12.99
C GLY A 46 -2.17 0.09 11.73
N LEU A 47 -2.26 -1.13 11.17
CA LEU A 47 -2.93 -1.41 9.90
C LEU A 47 -4.26 -2.15 10.06
N GLU A 48 -4.66 -2.55 11.27
CA GLU A 48 -5.83 -3.43 11.46
C GLU A 48 -7.11 -2.87 10.83
N LYS A 49 -7.35 -1.58 11.02
CA LYS A 49 -8.53 -0.89 10.46
C LYS A 49 -8.47 -0.84 8.93
N LEU A 50 -7.28 -0.69 8.35
CA LEU A 50 -7.09 -0.63 6.91
C LEU A 50 -7.30 -2.01 6.29
N GLU A 51 -6.67 -3.04 6.83
CA GLU A 51 -6.75 -4.42 6.34
C GLU A 51 -8.17 -5.01 6.46
N ARG A 52 -8.90 -4.66 7.52
CA ARG A 52 -10.28 -5.12 7.71
C ARG A 52 -11.25 -4.52 6.68
N GLU A 53 -11.02 -3.29 6.29
CA GLU A 53 -11.93 -2.53 5.44
C GLU A 53 -11.50 -2.51 3.97
N ILE A 54 -10.32 -3.03 3.65
CA ILE A 54 -9.78 -3.04 2.29
C ILE A 54 -10.67 -3.90 1.39
N THR A 55 -11.09 -3.31 0.29
CA THR A 55 -11.82 -3.97 -0.78
C THR A 55 -11.23 -3.50 -2.09
N TYR A 56 -11.44 -4.25 -3.18
CA TYR A 56 -10.94 -3.86 -4.49
C TYR A 56 -11.41 -2.45 -4.89
N GLU A 57 -12.70 -2.15 -4.71
CA GLU A 57 -13.30 -0.86 -5.04
C GLU A 57 -12.66 0.28 -4.25
N LYS A 58 -12.55 0.13 -2.92
CA LYS A 58 -11.91 1.14 -2.07
C LYS A 58 -10.44 1.31 -2.41
N LEU A 59 -9.71 0.22 -2.67
CA LEU A 59 -8.30 0.29 -3.01
C LEU A 59 -8.10 1.08 -4.32
N MET A 60 -8.87 0.77 -5.37
CA MET A 60 -8.82 1.49 -6.65
C MET A 60 -9.19 2.97 -6.50
N ASP A 61 -10.16 3.27 -5.62
CA ASP A 61 -10.56 4.63 -5.29
C ASP A 61 -9.46 5.42 -4.56
N TRP A 62 -8.74 4.77 -3.64
CA TRP A 62 -7.65 5.36 -2.86
C TRP A 62 -6.38 5.62 -3.67
N ILE A 63 -6.07 4.73 -4.62
CA ILE A 63 -4.86 4.82 -5.45
C ILE A 63 -5.09 5.55 -6.78
N ASN A 64 -6.29 6.11 -7.00
CA ASN A 64 -6.62 6.82 -8.23
C ASN A 64 -5.72 8.06 -8.39
N PRO A 65 -4.89 8.14 -9.46
CA PRO A 65 -4.02 9.28 -9.71
C PRO A 65 -4.75 10.62 -9.78
N GLU A 66 -6.00 10.64 -10.26
CA GLU A 66 -6.81 11.87 -10.37
C GLU A 66 -7.16 12.48 -9.00
N ARG A 67 -7.05 11.70 -7.92
CA ARG A 67 -7.30 12.15 -6.55
C ARG A 67 -6.04 12.54 -5.80
N MET A 68 -4.87 12.34 -6.41
CA MET A 68 -3.59 12.71 -5.85
C MET A 68 -3.21 14.12 -6.28
N ALA A 69 -2.53 14.83 -5.40
CA ALA A 69 -1.96 16.13 -5.70
C ALA A 69 -0.44 16.02 -5.68
N LEU A 70 0.22 16.59 -6.69
CA LEU A 70 1.67 16.75 -6.70
C LEU A 70 2.07 17.74 -5.60
N ARG A 71 2.93 17.31 -4.67
CA ARG A 71 3.41 18.14 -3.55
C ARG A 71 4.86 17.86 -3.26
N GLU A 72 5.60 18.91 -2.91
CA GLU A 72 6.93 18.79 -2.32
C GLU A 72 6.82 18.13 -0.93
N ILE A 73 7.53 17.00 -0.76
CA ILE A 73 7.55 16.26 0.50
C ILE A 73 8.97 15.83 0.88
N GLU A 74 9.23 15.82 2.18
CA GLU A 74 10.40 15.18 2.76
C GLU A 74 10.13 13.68 2.95
N LEU A 75 10.55 12.87 1.99
CA LEU A 75 10.38 11.43 2.01
C LEU A 75 11.53 10.76 2.77
N SER A 76 11.22 10.16 3.91
CA SER A 76 12.10 9.24 4.64
C SER A 76 11.58 7.81 4.47
N PHE A 77 12.34 6.96 3.78
CA PHE A 77 11.90 5.60 3.45
C PHE A 77 12.94 4.56 3.87
N PRO A 78 12.54 3.46 4.54
CA PRO A 78 13.48 2.42 4.93
C PRO A 78 14.04 1.71 3.68
N LYS A 79 15.35 1.43 3.69
CA LYS A 79 15.95 0.52 2.72
C LYS A 79 15.78 -0.89 3.27
N PHE A 80 14.96 -1.70 2.63
CA PHE A 80 14.72 -3.09 3.02
C PHE A 80 14.80 -4.02 1.81
N LYS A 81 14.93 -5.30 2.10
CA LYS A 81 14.87 -6.39 1.14
C LYS A 81 14.00 -7.48 1.77
N LEU A 82 13.00 -7.96 1.03
CA LEU A 82 12.09 -9.01 1.47
C LEU A 82 12.23 -10.18 0.49
N GLU A 83 12.46 -11.38 1.02
CA GLU A 83 12.50 -12.63 0.26
C GLU A 83 11.67 -13.66 1.02
N GLU A 84 10.55 -14.07 0.44
CA GLU A 84 9.58 -14.93 1.11
C GLU A 84 9.18 -16.09 0.21
N LYS A 85 8.88 -17.25 0.81
CA LYS A 85 8.38 -18.43 0.13
C LYS A 85 7.04 -18.82 0.72
N TYR A 86 5.99 -18.78 -0.09
CA TYR A 86 4.63 -19.15 0.31
C TYR A 86 4.19 -20.45 -0.35
N ASP A 87 3.59 -21.36 0.43
CA ASP A 87 2.76 -22.43 -0.13
C ASP A 87 1.33 -21.90 -0.30
N LEU A 88 0.95 -21.65 -1.55
CA LEU A 88 -0.37 -21.10 -1.90
C LEU A 88 -1.47 -22.17 -1.95
N LYS A 89 -1.14 -23.46 -1.95
CA LYS A 89 -2.14 -24.54 -1.99
C LYS A 89 -3.22 -24.41 -0.88
N PRO A 90 -2.88 -24.23 0.41
CA PRO A 90 -3.89 -24.06 1.46
C PRO A 90 -4.74 -22.79 1.28
N VAL A 91 -4.13 -21.69 0.83
CA VAL A 91 -4.83 -20.40 0.62
C VAL A 91 -5.81 -20.50 -0.54
N LEU A 92 -5.38 -21.06 -1.68
CA LEU A 92 -6.24 -21.19 -2.85
C LEU A 92 -7.39 -22.17 -2.60
N ARG A 93 -7.15 -23.25 -1.85
CA ARG A 93 -8.21 -24.15 -1.39
C ARG A 93 -9.23 -23.42 -0.50
N SER A 94 -8.79 -22.59 0.45
CA SER A 94 -9.72 -21.83 1.29
C SER A 94 -10.49 -20.76 0.51
N MET A 95 -9.95 -20.30 -0.63
CA MET A 95 -10.64 -19.42 -1.58
C MET A 95 -11.60 -20.15 -2.53
N GLY A 96 -11.71 -21.48 -2.46
CA GLY A 96 -12.67 -22.28 -3.22
C GLY A 96 -12.09 -23.05 -4.41
N MET A 97 -10.77 -23.00 -4.63
CA MET A 97 -10.09 -23.79 -5.66
C MET A 97 -9.70 -25.17 -5.10
N THR A 98 -10.66 -26.06 -4.88
CA THR A 98 -10.39 -27.41 -4.34
C THR A 98 -9.95 -28.39 -5.43
N ASP A 99 -10.70 -28.44 -6.54
CA ASP A 99 -10.60 -29.46 -7.58
C ASP A 99 -9.25 -29.48 -8.29
N ALA A 100 -8.59 -28.32 -8.42
CA ALA A 100 -7.29 -28.19 -9.07
C ALA A 100 -6.13 -28.79 -8.24
N PHE A 101 -6.36 -29.12 -6.97
CA PHE A 101 -5.35 -29.66 -6.06
C PHE A 101 -5.73 -31.00 -5.43
N ASP A 102 -6.88 -31.56 -5.81
CA ASP A 102 -7.34 -32.90 -5.42
C ASP A 102 -6.75 -34.00 -6.32
#